data_AF-A0A7X1BUW4-F1
#
_entry.id   AF-A0A7X1BUW4-F1
#
_cell.length_a   1.000
_cell.length_b   1.000
_cell.length_c   1.000
_cell.angle_alpha   90.00
_cell.angle_beta   90.00
_cell.angle_gamma   90.00
#
_symmetry.space_group_name_H-M   'P 1'
#
loop_
_entity.id
_entity.type
_entity.pdbx_description
1 polymer ?
#
loop_
_entity_poly.entity_id
_entity_poly.type
_entity_poly.pdbx_seq_one_letter_code
_entity_poly.pdbx_strand_id
1 'polypeptide(L)'
;MAIDEQRNESSMCEEEMDKLSIQRGSNHSKLFRHKESLSSNSRNIEKMVHNAEKNKYAMYIVFPPQPQKYIENINKEMVNEAFSFYQQITLNKENIVLIDMSGDPDFTRHDFQDGDHLNFKGAIKFIQKLQAYGITI
;
A
#
# COMPACT_ATOMS: atom_id res chain seq x y z
N MET A 1 17.23 -23.42 -16.73
CA MET A 1 17.46 -21.97 -16.82
C MET A 1 17.49 -21.48 -15.38
N ALA A 2 18.70 -21.25 -14.86
CA ALA A 2 18.90 -20.88 -13.47
C ALA A 2 18.29 -19.50 -13.26
N ILE A 3 17.36 -19.40 -12.32
CA ILE A 3 16.84 -18.13 -11.83
C ILE A 3 18.01 -17.56 -11.04
N ASP A 4 18.69 -16.57 -11.61
CA ASP A 4 19.74 -15.82 -10.91
C ASP A 4 19.16 -15.38 -9.56
N GLU A 5 19.72 -15.92 -8.49
CA GLU A 5 19.50 -15.46 -7.13
C GLU A 5 19.73 -13.94 -7.14
N GLN A 6 18.67 -13.17 -6.86
CA GLN A 6 18.83 -11.76 -6.49
C GLN A 6 19.64 -11.71 -5.19
N ARG A 7 20.97 -11.71 -5.36
CA ARG A 7 21.95 -11.36 -4.34
C ARG A 7 21.64 -9.94 -3.86
N ASN A 8 21.20 -9.78 -2.62
CA ASN A 8 22.12 -9.67 -1.48
C ASN A 8 21.29 -9.17 -0.29
N GLU A 9 20.97 -10.06 0.64
CA GLU A 9 20.42 -9.72 1.95
C GLU A 9 21.49 -8.99 2.77
N SER A 10 21.81 -7.73 2.44
CA SER A 10 22.29 -6.84 3.49
C SER A 10 21.06 -6.48 4.32
N SER A 11 20.86 -7.17 5.44
CA SER A 11 19.92 -6.67 6.43
C SER A 11 20.44 -5.31 6.88
N MET A 12 19.86 -4.23 6.35
CA MET A 12 20.08 -2.90 6.88
C MET A 12 19.83 -2.96 8.39
N CYS A 13 20.72 -2.36 9.18
CA CYS A 13 20.53 -2.40 10.62
C CYS A 13 19.22 -1.67 10.99
N GLU A 14 18.63 -2.05 12.12
CA GLU A 14 17.30 -1.56 12.50
C GLU A 14 17.23 -0.03 12.51
N GLU A 15 18.27 0.62 13.02
CA GLU A 15 18.35 2.08 13.06
C GLU A 15 18.35 2.73 11.67
N GLU A 16 18.93 2.08 10.67
CA GLU A 16 18.99 2.62 9.31
C GLU A 16 17.64 2.48 8.62
N MET A 17 16.97 1.34 8.78
CA MET A 17 15.60 1.14 8.29
C MET A 17 14.62 2.11 8.92
N ASP A 18 14.69 2.30 10.24
CA ASP A 18 13.84 3.26 10.95
C ASP A 18 14.05 4.68 10.43
N LYS A 19 15.30 5.09 10.21
CA LYS A 19 15.62 6.40 9.61
C LYS A 19 15.00 6.56 8.23
N LEU A 20 15.11 5.53 7.38
CA LEU A 20 14.51 5.54 6.04
C LEU A 20 12.99 5.64 6.09
N SER A 21 12.32 4.84 6.94
CA SER A 21 10.87 4.87 7.10
C SER A 21 10.37 6.22 7.62
N ILE A 22 11.04 6.81 8.62
CA ILE A 22 10.74 8.16 9.14
C ILE A 22 10.89 9.21 8.03
N GLN A 23 12.02 9.16 7.31
CA GLN A 23 12.31 10.09 6.23
C GLN A 23 11.27 9.99 5.12
N ARG A 24 10.86 8.78 4.77
CA ARG A 24 9.88 8.50 3.73
C ARG A 24 8.49 9.01 4.12
N GLY A 25 8.00 8.67 5.30
CA GLY A 25 6.73 9.18 5.84
C GLY A 25 6.69 10.71 5.89
N SER A 26 7.79 11.32 6.35
CA SER A 26 7.93 12.78 6.40
C SER A 26 7.96 13.42 5.01
N ASN A 27 8.64 12.81 4.04
CA ASN A 27 8.73 13.34 2.69
C ASN A 27 7.38 13.26 1.96
N HIS A 28 6.67 12.13 2.05
CA HIS A 28 5.31 12.01 1.50
C HIS A 28 4.37 13.03 2.14
N SER A 29 4.46 13.22 3.45
CA SER A 29 3.66 14.23 4.17
C SER A 29 3.85 15.65 3.65
N LYS A 30 5.08 16.04 3.27
CA LYS A 30 5.36 17.37 2.69
C LYS A 30 4.68 17.56 1.34
N LEU A 31 4.47 16.49 0.59
CA LEU A 31 3.83 16.56 -0.73
C LEU A 31 2.32 16.77 -0.64
N PHE A 32 1.70 16.51 0.51
CA PHE A 32 0.25 16.63 0.70
C PHE A 32 -0.32 18.01 0.36
N ARG A 33 0.49 19.08 0.49
CA ARG A 33 0.10 20.45 0.13
C ARG A 33 -0.12 20.66 -1.37
N HIS A 34 0.42 19.79 -2.23
CA HIS A 34 0.34 19.88 -3.68
C HIS A 34 -0.89 19.11 -4.17
N LYS A 35 -1.98 19.84 -4.39
CA LYS A 35 -3.31 19.29 -4.73
C LYS A 35 -3.64 19.38 -6.22
N GLU A 36 -2.74 19.91 -7.04
CA GLU A 36 -2.97 20.22 -8.46
C GLU A 36 -3.35 18.98 -9.26
N SER A 37 -2.76 17.82 -8.93
CA SER A 37 -3.05 16.54 -9.58
C SER A 37 -4.18 15.72 -8.92
N LEU A 38 -4.71 16.17 -7.77
CA LEU A 38 -5.69 15.38 -7.02
C LEU A 38 -6.95 15.15 -7.84
N SER A 39 -7.52 16.21 -8.43
CA SER A 39 -8.76 16.09 -9.21
C SER A 39 -8.63 15.17 -10.43
N SER A 40 -7.50 15.23 -11.14
CA SER A 40 -7.26 14.37 -12.30
C SER A 40 -7.02 12.92 -11.88
N ASN A 41 -6.28 12.69 -10.79
CA ASN A 41 -6.03 11.35 -10.26
C ASN A 41 -7.32 10.71 -9.73
N SER A 42 -8.12 11.43 -8.94
CA SER A 42 -9.42 10.96 -8.46
C SER A 42 -10.33 10.55 -9.61
N ARG A 43 -10.42 11.39 -10.66
CA ARG A 43 -11.23 11.07 -11.85
C ARG A 43 -10.75 9.81 -12.57
N ASN A 44 -9.44 9.57 -12.61
CA ASN A 44 -8.90 8.36 -13.24
C ASN A 44 -9.24 7.11 -12.44
N ILE A 45 -9.13 7.16 -11.11
CA ILE A 45 -9.53 6.06 -10.24
C ILE A 45 -11.03 5.78 -10.32
N GLU A 46 -11.87 6.82 -10.30
CA GLU A 46 -13.32 6.67 -10.48
C GLU A 46 -13.67 5.97 -11.79
N LYS A 47 -12.98 6.32 -12.89
CA LYS A 47 -13.13 5.63 -14.18
C LYS A 47 -12.73 4.16 -14.10
N MET A 48 -11.65 3.83 -13.39
CA MET A 48 -11.23 2.44 -13.20
C MET A 48 -12.30 1.65 -12.43
N VAL A 49 -12.80 2.20 -11.32
CA VAL A 49 -13.86 1.57 -10.52
C VAL A 49 -15.15 1.41 -11.34
N HIS A 50 -15.57 2.45 -12.06
CA HIS A 50 -16.75 2.39 -12.94
C HIS A 50 -16.60 1.33 -14.02
N ASN A 51 -15.43 1.22 -14.64
CA ASN A 51 -15.17 0.21 -15.65
C ASN A 51 -15.19 -1.20 -15.05
N ALA A 52 -14.63 -1.41 -13.86
CA ALA A 52 -14.67 -2.70 -13.19
C ALA A 52 -16.11 -3.10 -12.81
N GLU A 53 -16.89 -2.17 -12.26
CA GLU A 53 -18.31 -2.35 -11.95
C GLU A 53 -19.13 -2.70 -13.20
N LYS A 54 -19.03 -1.89 -14.25
CA LYS A 54 -19.75 -2.10 -15.52
C LYS A 54 -19.46 -3.46 -16.15
N ASN A 55 -18.21 -3.90 -16.11
CA ASN A 55 -17.78 -5.17 -16.71
C ASN A 55 -17.87 -6.35 -15.72
N LYS A 56 -18.34 -6.12 -14.48
CA LYS A 56 -18.43 -7.12 -13.41
C LYS A 56 -17.09 -7.80 -13.10
N TYR A 57 -15.98 -7.07 -13.25
CA TYR A 57 -14.67 -7.56 -12.83
C TYR A 57 -14.52 -7.43 -11.32
N ALA A 58 -14.00 -8.47 -10.66
CA ALA A 58 -13.56 -8.33 -9.29
C ALA A 58 -12.38 -7.34 -9.23
N MET A 59 -12.52 -6.27 -8.45
CA MET A 59 -11.45 -5.31 -8.21
C MET A 59 -11.17 -5.23 -6.71
N TYR A 60 -9.91 -5.46 -6.35
CA TYR A 60 -9.44 -5.33 -4.98
C TYR A 60 -8.51 -4.12 -4.91
N ILE A 61 -8.92 -3.11 -4.13
CA ILE A 61 -8.11 -1.93 -3.84
C ILE A 61 -7.50 -2.15 -2.47
N VAL A 62 -6.18 -2.28 -2.41
CA VAL A 62 -5.47 -2.63 -1.18
C VAL A 62 -4.57 -1.49 -0.74
N PHE A 63 -4.69 -1.09 0.52
CA PHE A 63 -3.68 -0.29 1.20
C PHE A 63 -2.65 -1.28 1.78
N PRO A 64 -1.46 -1.41 1.17
CA PRO A 64 -0.51 -2.46 1.53
C PRO A 64 0.13 -2.18 2.89
N PRO A 65 0.66 -3.21 3.57
CA PRO A 65 1.39 -3.06 4.83
C PRO A 65 2.52 -2.05 4.70
N GLN A 66 2.72 -1.27 5.76
CA GLN A 66 3.76 -0.23 5.84
C GLN A 66 4.64 -0.46 7.07
N PRO A 67 5.91 -0.06 7.06
CA PRO A 67 6.73 -0.08 8.26
C PRO A 67 6.12 0.77 9.38
N GLN A 68 6.18 0.30 10.63
CA GLN A 68 5.60 1.02 11.76
C GLN A 68 6.11 2.47 11.85
N LYS A 69 7.42 2.69 11.67
CA LYS A 69 8.03 4.02 11.66
C LYS A 69 7.57 4.91 10.51
N TYR A 70 7.11 4.35 9.41
CA TYR A 70 6.48 5.12 8.34
C TYR A 70 5.09 5.61 8.79
N ILE A 71 4.28 4.70 9.36
CA ILE A 71 2.92 5.00 9.84
C ILE A 71 2.93 6.05 10.95
N GLU A 72 3.90 5.98 11.87
CA GLU A 72 4.08 6.95 12.96
C GLU A 72 4.40 8.38 12.45
N ASN A 73 5.01 8.49 11.26
CA ASN A 73 5.57 9.74 10.75
C ASN A 73 4.89 10.27 9.48
N ILE A 74 3.87 9.60 8.97
CA ILE A 74 3.07 10.08 7.85
C ILE A 74 1.94 11.00 8.33
N ASN A 75 1.58 11.99 7.51
CA ASN A 75 0.45 12.86 7.75
C ASN A 75 -0.84 12.03 7.73
N LYS A 76 -1.47 11.93 8.90
CA LYS A 76 -2.70 11.15 9.08
C LYS A 76 -3.88 11.71 8.31
N GLU A 77 -3.97 13.02 8.13
CA GLU A 77 -5.01 13.65 7.31
C GLU A 77 -4.89 13.20 5.86
N MET A 78 -3.67 13.11 5.33
CA MET A 78 -3.43 12.60 3.97
C MET A 78 -3.91 11.17 3.79
N VAL A 79 -3.58 10.28 4.73
CA VAL A 79 -4.01 8.87 4.69
C VAL A 79 -5.53 8.78 4.82
N ASN A 80 -6.12 9.55 5.74
CA ASN A 80 -7.57 9.57 5.97
C ASN A 80 -8.33 10.13 4.76
N GLU A 81 -7.84 11.19 4.11
CA GLU A 81 -8.44 11.76 2.90
C GLU A 81 -8.42 10.74 1.76
N ALA A 82 -7.28 10.07 1.55
CA ALA A 82 -7.17 9.02 0.55
C ALA A 82 -8.12 7.85 0.86
N PHE A 83 -8.10 7.33 2.08
CA PHE A 83 -8.95 6.20 2.47
C PHE A 83 -10.44 6.53 2.37
N SER A 84 -10.85 7.73 2.81
CA SER A 84 -12.24 8.19 2.69
C SER A 84 -12.68 8.31 1.23
N PHE A 85 -11.80 8.79 0.34
CA PHE A 85 -12.09 8.82 -1.09
C PHE A 85 -12.34 7.42 -1.64
N TYR A 86 -11.46 6.45 -1.33
CA TYR A 86 -11.67 5.07 -1.77
C TYR A 86 -12.95 4.47 -1.18
N GLN A 87 -13.22 4.65 0.11
CA GLN A 87 -14.45 4.19 0.75
C GLN A 87 -15.71 4.72 0.05
N GLN A 88 -15.73 6.00 -0.32
CA GLN A 88 -16.86 6.62 -1.01
C GLN A 88 -17.08 6.00 -2.39
N ILE A 89 -16.02 5.86 -3.18
CA ILE A 89 -16.16 5.36 -4.56
C ILE A 89 -16.40 3.84 -4.61
N THR A 90 -16.07 3.08 -3.56
CA THR A 90 -16.38 1.64 -3.48
C THR A 90 -17.69 1.34 -2.76
N LEU A 91 -18.33 2.34 -2.13
CA LEU A 91 -19.56 2.14 -1.37
C LEU A 91 -20.66 1.50 -2.25
N ASN A 92 -21.33 0.48 -1.70
CA ASN A 92 -22.42 -0.27 -2.32
C ASN A 92 -22.05 -0.99 -3.64
N LYS A 93 -20.76 -1.28 -3.89
CA LYS A 93 -20.32 -2.03 -5.08
C LYS A 93 -19.95 -3.45 -4.70
N GLU A 94 -20.74 -4.43 -5.13
CA GLU A 94 -20.58 -5.84 -4.74
C GLU A 94 -19.26 -6.46 -5.25
N ASN A 95 -18.77 -6.04 -6.41
CA ASN A 95 -17.58 -6.58 -7.05
C ASN A 95 -16.30 -5.77 -6.81
N ILE A 96 -16.36 -4.73 -5.96
CA ILE A 96 -15.24 -3.84 -5.67
C ILE A 96 -15.00 -3.85 -4.15
N VAL A 97 -13.82 -4.31 -3.73
CA VAL A 97 -13.49 -4.46 -2.31
C VAL A 97 -12.32 -3.55 -1.96
N LEU A 98 -12.50 -2.73 -0.93
CA LEU A 98 -11.43 -1.95 -0.31
C LEU A 98 -10.89 -2.73 0.89
N ILE A 99 -9.56 -2.91 0.93
CA ILE A 99 -8.88 -3.67 1.98
C ILE A 99 -7.78 -2.80 2.57
N ASP A 100 -7.81 -2.61 3.89
CA ASP A 100 -6.74 -1.94 4.61
C ASP A 100 -5.86 -2.96 5.32
N MET A 101 -4.61 -3.07 4.87
CA MET A 101 -3.57 -3.88 5.51
C MET A 101 -2.40 -3.01 5.98
N SER A 102 -2.54 -1.69 5.94
CA SER A 102 -1.43 -0.76 6.18
C SER A 102 -0.83 -0.89 7.56
N GLY A 103 -1.66 -1.11 8.59
CA GLY A 103 -1.25 -1.34 9.98
C GLY A 103 -1.24 -2.82 10.40
N ASP A 104 -1.13 -3.75 9.46
CA ASP A 104 -1.14 -5.18 9.77
C ASP A 104 0.06 -5.58 10.65
N PRO A 105 -0.17 -6.04 11.91
CA PRO A 105 0.89 -6.25 12.89
C PRO A 105 1.78 -7.44 12.57
N ASP A 106 1.39 -8.31 11.64
CA ASP A 106 2.23 -9.44 11.27
C ASP A 106 3.44 -8.96 10.46
N PHE A 107 3.39 -7.81 9.80
CA PHE A 107 4.53 -7.28 9.04
C PHE A 107 5.55 -6.62 9.95
N THR A 108 6.77 -7.12 9.89
CA THR A 108 7.91 -6.59 10.63
C THR A 108 8.87 -5.91 9.67
N ARG A 109 9.84 -5.17 10.19
CA ARG A 109 10.93 -4.57 9.37
C ARG A 109 11.61 -5.55 8.41
N HIS A 110 11.66 -6.85 8.76
CA HIS A 110 12.31 -7.87 7.93
C HIS A 110 11.51 -8.23 6.67
N ASP A 111 10.28 -7.73 6.55
CA ASP A 111 9.42 -7.87 5.37
C ASP A 111 9.62 -6.71 4.37
N PHE A 112 10.45 -5.71 4.68
CA PHE A 112 10.66 -4.52 3.85
C PHE A 112 12.07 -4.46 3.27
N GLN A 113 12.17 -3.87 2.07
CA GLN A 113 13.42 -3.59 1.37
C GLN A 113 13.98 -2.23 1.77
N ASP A 114 13.10 -1.27 2.03
CA ASP A 114 13.43 0.11 2.37
C ASP A 114 12.32 0.74 3.25
N GLY A 115 12.23 2.08 3.25
CA GLY A 115 11.34 2.84 4.11
C GLY A 115 9.83 2.64 3.87
N ASP A 116 9.40 2.06 2.75
CA ASP A 116 7.98 1.86 2.40
C ASP A 116 7.69 0.66 1.47
N HIS A 117 8.70 0.01 0.89
CA HIS A 117 8.51 -1.11 -0.04
C HIS A 117 8.79 -2.47 0.59
N LEU A 118 7.95 -3.45 0.30
CA LEU A 118 8.17 -4.84 0.66
C LEU A 118 9.40 -5.41 -0.05
N ASN A 119 10.15 -6.26 0.63
CA ASN A 119 11.13 -7.13 -0.01
C ASN A 119 10.46 -8.42 -0.53
N PHE A 120 11.24 -9.32 -1.13
CA PHE A 120 10.71 -10.57 -1.67
C PHE A 120 9.98 -11.45 -0.64
N LYS A 121 10.52 -11.56 0.59
CA LYS A 121 9.89 -12.33 1.68
C LYS A 121 8.57 -11.67 2.12
N GLY A 122 8.57 -10.35 2.27
CA GLY A 122 7.36 -9.58 2.59
C GLY A 122 6.29 -9.67 1.51
N ALA A 123 6.69 -9.68 0.23
CA ALA A 123 5.76 -9.84 -0.89
C ALA A 123 5.10 -11.23 -0.90
N ILE A 124 5.85 -12.31 -0.64
CA ILE A 124 5.29 -13.66 -0.51
C ILE A 124 4.26 -13.70 0.62
N LYS A 125 4.62 -13.15 1.79
CA LYS A 125 3.74 -13.07 2.96
C LYS A 125 2.47 -12.26 2.67
N PHE A 126 2.61 -11.14 1.95
CA PHE A 126 1.48 -10.32 1.53
C PHE A 126 0.52 -11.08 0.62
N ILE A 127 1.03 -11.81 -0.38
CA ILE A 127 0.20 -12.67 -1.23
C ILE A 127 -0.53 -13.74 -0.39
N GLN A 128 0.16 -14.40 0.54
CA GLN A 128 -0.46 -15.40 1.41
C GLN A 128 -1.61 -14.82 2.25
N LYS A 129 -1.44 -13.59 2.77
CA LYS A 129 -2.52 -12.94 3.51
C LYS A 129 -3.68 -12.51 2.61
N LEU A 130 -3.42 -12.02 1.40
CA LEU A 130 -4.49 -11.71 0.45
C LEU A 130 -5.28 -12.97 0.06
N GLN A 131 -4.60 -14.10 -0.13
CA GLN A 131 -5.25 -15.40 -0.34
C GLN A 131 -6.09 -15.83 0.87
N ALA A 132 -5.59 -15.66 2.09
CA ALA A 132 -6.34 -15.92 3.32
C ALA A 132 -7.56 -14.97 3.48
N TYR A 133 -7.48 -13.76 2.93
CA TYR A 133 -8.59 -12.81 2.84
C TYR A 133 -9.65 -13.22 1.79
N GLY A 134 -9.39 -14.27 1.00
CA GLY A 134 -10.28 -14.78 -0.05
C GLY A 134 -10.01 -14.23 -1.44
N ILE A 135 -8.86 -13.56 -1.66
CA ILE A 135 -8.47 -13.07 -2.99
C ILE A 135 -7.74 -14.17 -3.76
N THR A 136 -8.20 -14.45 -4.98
CA THR A 136 -7.47 -15.35 -5.89
C THR A 136 -6.52 -14.52 -6.74
N ILE A 137 -5.21 -14.80 -6.63
CA ILE A 137 -4.11 -14.10 -7.32
C ILE A 137 -3.34 -15.09 -8.19
#